data_AF-A0A7S2L3C1-F1
#
_entry.id   AF-A0A7S2L3C1-F1
#
_cell.length_a   1.000
_cell.length_b   1.000
_cell.length_c   1.000
_cell.angle_alpha   90.00
_cell.angle_beta   90.00
_cell.angle_gamma   90.00
#
_symmetry.space_group_name_H-M   'P 1'
#
loop_
_entity.id
_entity.type
_entity.pdbx_description
1 polymer ?
#
loop_
_entity_poly.entity_id
_entity_poly.type
_entity_poly.pdbx_seq_one_letter_code
_entity_poly.pdbx_strand_id
1 'polypeptide(L)'
;MAHNLKGRGEEAGIPHFNLDRLTSNTMASHRLIQYVGKHFGLAASERLYDCLNVYYFVEGHALNDRPRLAKVASEELKKVGHEMGEEEILLFLNSDEGREEIEKVLQTHTQLGIHSIPKFIIEGQTLIDGAAHWKHHVQIYREIESRGSVNGGPIFGEMLGVDAEIIERGSHEEPNEMYA
;
A
#
# COMPACT_ATOMS: atom_id res chain seq x y z
N MET A 1 7.43 19.31 18.94
CA MET A 1 7.31 19.62 17.50
C MET A 1 5.87 19.37 17.10
N ALA A 2 5.11 20.41 16.76
CA ALA A 2 3.76 20.22 16.23
C ALA A 2 3.91 19.71 14.79
N HIS A 3 3.48 18.47 14.53
CA HIS A 3 3.50 17.89 13.19
C HIS A 3 2.59 18.72 12.27
N ASN A 4 3.17 19.38 11.26
CA ASN A 4 2.45 20.15 10.24
C ASN A 4 1.76 19.20 9.23
N LEU A 5 0.85 18.36 9.72
CA LEU A 5 0.15 17.37 8.88
C LEU A 5 -0.62 18.08 7.75
N LYS A 6 -1.23 19.23 8.03
CA LYS A 6 -1.96 20.01 7.04
C LYS A 6 -1.04 20.52 5.93
N GLY A 7 0.06 21.21 6.26
CA GLY A 7 0.97 21.74 5.24
C GLY A 7 1.65 20.64 4.45
N ARG A 8 1.99 19.50 5.08
CA ARG A 8 2.53 18.34 4.35
C ARG A 8 1.49 17.68 3.44
N GLY A 9 0.21 17.68 3.85
CA GLY A 9 -0.90 17.23 3.01
C GLY A 9 -1.07 18.12 1.78
N GLU A 10 -1.07 19.45 1.97
CA GLU A 10 -1.15 20.43 0.88
C GLU A 10 0.02 20.29 -0.10
N GLU A 11 1.26 20.15 0.39
CA GLU A 11 2.45 19.86 -0.42
C GLU A 11 2.33 18.55 -1.23
N ALA A 12 1.62 17.56 -0.70
CA ALA A 12 1.36 16.28 -1.33
C ALA A 12 0.08 16.26 -2.19
N GLY A 13 -0.62 17.40 -2.35
CA GLY A 13 -1.85 17.49 -3.14
C GLY A 13 -3.12 16.99 -2.44
N ILE A 14 -3.08 16.76 -1.12
CA ILE A 14 -4.26 16.40 -0.31
C ILE A 14 -4.95 17.70 0.13
N PRO A 15 -6.15 18.01 -0.37
CA PRO A 15 -6.77 19.33 -0.18
C PRO A 15 -7.21 19.59 1.27
N HIS A 16 -7.59 18.53 1.99
CA HIS A 16 -7.98 18.58 3.39
C HIS A 16 -7.97 17.17 4.00
N PHE A 17 -8.04 17.10 5.32
CA PHE A 17 -8.27 15.87 6.07
C PHE A 17 -9.61 15.95 6.79
N ASN A 18 -10.42 14.91 6.70
CA ASN A 18 -11.60 14.76 7.53
C ASN A 18 -11.16 14.44 8.97
N LEU A 19 -11.39 15.41 9.87
CA LEU A 19 -11.01 15.31 11.28
C LEU A 19 -12.02 14.49 12.09
N ASP A 20 -13.23 14.27 11.56
CA ASP A 20 -14.29 13.48 12.19
C ASP A 20 -14.27 12.01 11.77
N ARG A 21 -13.25 11.60 10.98
CA ARG A 21 -13.09 10.21 10.54
C ARG A 21 -12.98 9.25 11.72
N LEU A 22 -13.62 8.09 11.60
CA LEU A 22 -13.61 7.07 12.65
C LEU A 22 -12.37 6.17 12.53
N THR A 23 -11.61 6.07 13.60
CA THR A 23 -10.58 5.01 13.72
C THR A 23 -11.28 3.65 13.76
N SER A 24 -10.79 2.73 12.93
CA SER A 24 -11.37 1.40 12.77
C SER A 24 -10.26 0.38 12.59
N ASN A 25 -10.59 -0.90 12.81
CA ASN A 25 -9.67 -1.99 12.51
C ASN A 25 -9.43 -2.06 10.99
N THR A 26 -8.17 -2.16 10.56
CA THR A 26 -7.80 -2.16 9.13
C THR A 26 -7.44 -3.55 8.59
N MET A 27 -7.67 -4.63 9.34
CA MET A 27 -7.35 -5.99 8.91
C MET A 27 -8.05 -6.35 7.59
N ALA A 28 -9.33 -5.97 7.45
CA ALA A 28 -10.11 -6.23 6.25
C ALA A 28 -9.54 -5.53 5.01
N SER A 29 -9.21 -4.24 5.12
CA SER A 29 -8.62 -3.48 4.02
C SER A 29 -7.21 -3.95 3.68
N HIS A 30 -6.36 -4.27 4.66
CA HIS A 30 -5.03 -4.82 4.40
C HIS A 30 -5.08 -6.16 3.65
N ARG A 31 -5.95 -7.07 4.07
CA ARG A 31 -6.14 -8.36 3.38
C ARG A 31 -6.60 -8.16 1.94
N LEU A 32 -7.50 -7.20 1.70
CA LEU A 32 -7.98 -6.91 0.34
C LEU A 32 -6.88 -6.32 -0.54
N ILE A 33 -6.09 -5.36 -0.03
CA ILE A 33 -4.96 -4.78 -0.76
C ILE A 33 -3.93 -5.87 -1.12
N GLN A 34 -3.65 -6.77 -0.18
CA GLN A 34 -2.76 -7.90 -0.41
C GLN A 34 -3.32 -8.87 -1.45
N TYR A 35 -4.60 -9.24 -1.35
CA TYR A 35 -5.27 -10.10 -2.33
C TYR A 35 -5.15 -9.53 -3.74
N VAL A 36 -5.47 -8.24 -3.92
CA VAL A 36 -5.30 -7.55 -5.21
C VAL A 36 -3.85 -7.59 -5.68
N GLY A 37 -2.88 -7.41 -4.78
CA GLY A 37 -1.46 -7.52 -5.13
C GLY A 37 -1.07 -8.90 -5.65
N LYS A 38 -1.58 -9.98 -5.03
CA LYS A 38 -1.33 -11.37 -5.44
C LYS A 38 -1.98 -11.72 -6.78
N HIS A 39 -3.23 -11.30 -6.99
CA HIS A 39 -4.05 -11.78 -8.11
C HIS A 39 -4.02 -10.85 -9.32
N PHE A 40 -3.85 -9.55 -9.10
CA PHE A 40 -3.93 -8.52 -10.14
C PHE A 40 -2.64 -7.70 -10.28
N GLY A 41 -1.70 -7.83 -9.33
CA GLY A 41 -0.39 -7.18 -9.38
C GLY A 41 -0.28 -5.93 -8.52
N LEU A 42 0.96 -5.47 -8.34
CA LEU A 42 1.27 -4.36 -7.44
C LEU A 42 0.71 -3.01 -7.93
N ALA A 43 0.60 -2.81 -9.25
CA ALA A 43 -0.01 -1.60 -9.81
C ALA A 43 -1.49 -1.48 -9.41
N ALA A 44 -2.26 -2.56 -9.53
CA ALA A 44 -3.66 -2.60 -9.09
C ALA A 44 -3.78 -2.44 -7.56
N SER A 45 -2.84 -3.03 -6.80
CA SER A 45 -2.78 -2.91 -5.34
C SER A 45 -2.52 -1.46 -4.89
N GLU A 46 -1.58 -0.77 -5.53
CA GLU A 46 -1.30 0.65 -5.26
C GLU A 46 -2.48 1.55 -5.60
N ARG A 47 -3.14 1.33 -6.75
CA ARG A 47 -4.36 2.07 -7.12
C ARG A 47 -5.47 1.93 -6.08
N LEU A 48 -5.71 0.71 -5.61
CA LEU A 48 -6.67 0.47 -4.54
C LEU A 48 -6.21 1.13 -3.23
N TYR A 49 -4.93 1.05 -2.88
CA TYR A 49 -4.39 1.71 -1.68
C TYR A 49 -4.60 3.23 -1.70
N ASP A 50 -4.33 3.89 -2.84
CA ASP A 50 -4.56 5.32 -3.03
C ASP A 50 -6.05 5.68 -2.91
N CYS A 51 -6.92 4.89 -3.54
CA CYS A 51 -8.37 5.03 -3.40
C CYS A 51 -8.82 4.95 -1.93
N LEU A 52 -8.32 3.95 -1.19
CA LEU A 52 -8.66 3.76 0.23
C LEU A 52 -8.09 4.83 1.15
N ASN A 53 -6.94 5.43 0.79
CA ASN A 53 -6.43 6.60 1.50
C ASN A 53 -7.37 7.81 1.34
N VAL A 54 -7.89 8.09 0.15
CA VAL A 54 -8.88 9.17 -0.05
C VAL A 54 -10.17 8.85 0.71
N TYR A 55 -10.71 7.64 0.55
CA TYR A 55 -11.89 7.13 1.25
C TYR A 55 -11.80 7.31 2.79
N TYR A 56 -10.63 7.06 3.38
CA TYR A 56 -10.43 7.18 4.82
C TYR A 56 -10.09 8.61 5.26
N PHE A 57 -9.06 9.22 4.67
CA PHE A 57 -8.50 10.48 5.15
C PHE A 57 -9.26 11.71 4.69
N VAL A 58 -9.90 11.66 3.52
CA VAL A 58 -10.62 12.80 2.92
C VAL A 58 -12.13 12.62 3.09
N GLU A 59 -12.67 11.44 2.81
CA GLU A 59 -14.13 11.21 2.88
C GLU A 59 -14.58 10.78 4.30
N GLY A 60 -13.66 10.29 5.13
CA GLY A 60 -13.89 9.97 6.54
C GLY A 60 -14.60 8.63 6.79
N HIS A 61 -14.57 7.73 5.82
CA HIS A 61 -15.26 6.44 5.91
C HIS A 61 -14.41 5.39 6.63
N ALA A 62 -15.06 4.45 7.33
CA ALA A 62 -14.37 3.41 8.09
C ALA A 62 -13.85 2.29 7.19
N LEU A 63 -12.65 1.78 7.48
CA LEU A 63 -11.98 0.73 6.70
C LEU A 63 -12.44 -0.69 7.05
N ASN A 64 -13.43 -0.82 7.95
CA ASN A 64 -14.07 -2.08 8.32
C ASN A 64 -15.55 -2.18 7.91
N ASP A 65 -16.10 -1.18 7.23
CA ASP A 65 -17.41 -1.27 6.60
C ASP A 65 -17.31 -2.17 5.36
N ARG A 66 -17.50 -3.48 5.53
CA ARG A 66 -17.25 -4.48 4.48
C ARG A 66 -18.12 -4.28 3.23
N PRO A 67 -19.45 -4.06 3.32
CA PRO A 67 -20.26 -3.79 2.12
C PRO A 67 -19.76 -2.56 1.35
N ARG A 68 -19.47 -1.47 2.05
CA ARG A 68 -18.98 -0.25 1.40
C ARG A 68 -17.59 -0.43 0.79
N LEU A 69 -16.69 -1.10 1.52
CA LEU A 69 -15.35 -1.42 1.05
C LEU A 69 -15.39 -2.30 -0.22
N ALA A 70 -16.29 -3.29 -0.25
CA ALA A 70 -16.49 -4.15 -1.41
C ALA A 70 -16.92 -3.37 -2.64
N LYS A 71 -17.91 -2.47 -2.49
CA LYS A 71 -18.38 -1.61 -3.57
C LYS A 71 -17.25 -0.73 -4.12
N VAL A 72 -16.57 0.02 -3.25
CA VAL A 72 -15.49 0.94 -3.64
C VAL A 72 -14.35 0.19 -4.33
N ALA A 73 -13.94 -0.96 -3.80
CA ALA A 73 -12.89 -1.76 -4.40
C ALA A 73 -13.29 -2.33 -5.77
N SER A 74 -14.53 -2.81 -5.93
CA SER A 74 -15.03 -3.29 -7.22
C SER A 74 -15.03 -2.18 -8.28
N GLU A 75 -15.52 -1.00 -7.91
CA GLU A 75 -15.54 0.18 -8.78
C GLU A 75 -14.11 0.61 -9.19
N GLU A 76 -13.14 0.54 -8.28
CA GLU A 76 -11.75 0.89 -8.57
C GLU A 76 -11.06 -0.16 -9.45
N LEU A 77 -11.20 -1.44 -9.15
CA LEU A 77 -10.64 -2.53 -9.95
C LEU A 77 -11.15 -2.51 -11.39
N LYS A 78 -12.44 -2.17 -11.58
CA LYS A 78 -13.03 -2.04 -12.91
C LYS A 78 -12.38 -0.94 -13.75
N LYS A 79 -11.92 0.17 -13.15
CA LYS A 79 -11.27 1.28 -13.87
C LYS A 79 -9.94 0.86 -14.50
N VAL A 80 -9.28 -0.15 -13.93
CA VAL A 80 -8.00 -0.69 -14.40
C VAL A 80 -8.17 -2.01 -15.15
N GLY A 81 -9.40 -2.39 -15.51
CA GLY A 81 -9.69 -3.55 -16.34
C GLY A 81 -9.72 -4.89 -15.60
N HIS A 82 -9.80 -4.89 -14.26
CA HIS A 82 -9.99 -6.10 -13.48
C HIS A 82 -11.46 -6.27 -13.09
N GLU A 83 -12.00 -7.47 -13.32
CA GLU A 83 -13.39 -7.79 -13.01
C GLU A 83 -13.45 -8.66 -11.75
N MET A 84 -13.53 -8.01 -10.59
CA MET A 84 -13.88 -8.65 -9.32
C MET A 84 -15.14 -7.96 -8.78
N GLY A 85 -16.24 -8.70 -8.69
CA GLY A 85 -17.55 -8.15 -8.35
C GLY A 85 -17.66 -7.74 -6.88
N GLU A 86 -18.57 -6.81 -6.57
CA GLU A 86 -18.87 -6.41 -5.18
C GLU A 86 -19.23 -7.62 -4.31
N GLU A 87 -20.05 -8.56 -4.81
CA GLU A 87 -20.43 -9.77 -4.07
C GLU A 87 -19.23 -10.68 -3.79
N GLU A 88 -18.33 -10.84 -4.76
CA GLU A 88 -17.12 -11.66 -4.62
C GLU A 88 -16.16 -11.04 -3.59
N ILE A 89 -15.94 -9.72 -3.66
CA ILE A 89 -15.12 -9.00 -2.68
C ILE A 89 -15.75 -9.09 -1.29
N LEU A 90 -17.08 -8.97 -1.19
CA LEU A 90 -17.77 -9.08 0.08
C LEU A 90 -17.65 -10.49 0.68
N LEU A 91 -17.71 -11.54 -0.14
CA LEU A 91 -17.45 -12.92 0.29
C LEU A 91 -16.03 -13.07 0.83
N PHE A 92 -15.03 -12.57 0.11
CA PHE A 92 -13.63 -12.55 0.57
C PHE A 92 -13.50 -11.80 1.91
N LEU A 93 -14.04 -10.60 2.02
CA LEU A 93 -13.99 -9.76 3.23
C LEU A 93 -14.67 -10.42 4.44
N ASN A 94 -15.64 -11.30 4.20
CA ASN A 94 -16.33 -12.05 5.24
C ASN A 94 -15.64 -13.36 5.64
N SER A 95 -14.62 -13.80 4.89
CA SER A 95 -13.81 -14.98 5.18
C SER A 95 -12.59 -14.64 6.07
N ASP A 96 -11.77 -15.65 6.37
CA ASP A 96 -10.45 -15.50 6.99
C ASP A 96 -9.25 -15.56 6.01
N GLU A 97 -9.51 -15.67 4.71
CA GLU A 97 -8.48 -15.74 3.66
C GLU A 97 -7.50 -14.55 3.66
N GLY A 98 -6.20 -14.82 3.74
CA GLY A 98 -5.16 -13.78 3.79
C GLY A 98 -4.86 -13.25 5.20
N ARG A 99 -5.59 -13.70 6.23
CA ARG A 99 -5.37 -13.24 7.62
C ARG A 99 -4.03 -13.66 8.16
N GLU A 100 -3.63 -14.91 7.95
CA GLU A 100 -2.38 -15.46 8.50
C GLU A 100 -1.16 -14.72 7.97
N GLU A 101 -1.16 -14.32 6.69
CA GLU A 101 -0.06 -13.57 6.08
C GLU A 101 0.10 -12.19 6.71
N ILE A 102 -1.00 -11.47 6.93
CA ILE A 102 -0.95 -10.17 7.62
C ILE A 102 -0.45 -10.33 9.06
N GLU A 103 -0.91 -11.36 9.78
CA GLU A 103 -0.45 -11.63 11.15
C GLU A 103 1.04 -11.99 11.20
N LYS A 104 1.54 -12.82 10.26
CA LYS A 104 2.97 -13.13 10.13
C LYS A 104 3.79 -11.86 9.91
N VAL A 105 3.35 -10.99 9.00
CA VAL A 105 4.01 -9.71 8.73
C VAL A 105 4.04 -8.82 9.98
N LEU A 106 2.96 -8.73 10.75
CA LEU A 106 2.95 -7.96 12.02
C LEU A 106 3.94 -8.54 13.06
N GLN A 107 4.08 -9.86 13.14
CA GLN A 107 5.07 -10.50 13.99
C GLN A 107 6.50 -10.15 13.54
N THR A 108 6.77 -10.21 12.24
CA THR A 108 8.07 -9.82 11.67
C THR A 108 8.40 -8.36 11.92
N HIS A 109 7.43 -7.43 11.80
CA HIS A 109 7.63 -6.02 12.16
C HIS A 109 8.14 -5.89 13.60
N THR A 110 7.54 -6.61 14.53
CA THR A 110 7.93 -6.59 15.94
C THR A 110 9.37 -7.10 16.11
N GLN A 111 9.74 -8.19 15.42
CA GLN A 111 11.10 -8.75 15.46
C GLN A 111 12.15 -7.80 14.87
N LEU A 112 11.77 -7.03 13.84
CA LEU A 112 12.61 -6.01 13.21
C LEU A 112 12.66 -4.69 13.99
N GLY A 113 11.99 -4.58 15.14
CA GLY A 113 11.93 -3.35 15.94
C GLY A 113 11.11 -2.24 15.26
N ILE A 114 10.20 -2.60 14.36
CA ILE A 114 9.34 -1.65 13.66
C ILE A 114 8.06 -1.43 14.48
N HIS A 115 7.94 -0.24 15.07
CA HIS A 115 6.83 0.14 15.96
C HIS A 115 6.01 1.34 15.45
N SER A 116 6.28 1.82 14.25
CA SER A 116 5.62 2.98 13.64
C SER A 116 5.62 2.87 12.12
N ILE A 117 4.73 3.61 11.45
CA ILE A 117 4.64 3.73 9.99
C ILE A 117 4.59 5.22 9.57
N PRO A 118 4.94 5.57 8.32
CA PRO A 118 5.52 4.69 7.28
C PRO A 118 6.98 4.34 7.59
N LYS A 119 7.43 3.21 7.06
CA LYS A 119 8.82 2.71 7.11
C LYS A 119 9.17 2.15 5.75
N PHE A 120 10.40 2.37 5.31
CA PHE A 120 10.89 1.82 4.05
C PHE A 120 12.13 0.98 4.33
N ILE A 121 12.21 -0.19 3.69
CA ILE A 121 13.37 -1.09 3.75
C ILE A 121 13.88 -1.23 2.32
N ILE A 122 14.99 -0.57 2.04
CA ILE A 122 15.60 -0.54 0.71
C ILE A 122 16.71 -1.59 0.66
N GLU A 123 16.70 -2.43 -0.38
CA GLU A 123 17.62 -3.56 -0.57
C GLU A 123 17.62 -4.57 0.59
N GLY A 124 16.50 -4.64 1.35
CA GLY A 124 16.36 -5.52 2.51
C GLY A 124 17.17 -5.13 3.75
N GLN A 125 17.94 -4.04 3.71
CA GLN A 125 18.88 -3.67 4.78
C GLN A 125 18.81 -2.20 5.20
N THR A 126 18.51 -1.28 4.28
CA THR A 126 18.53 0.16 4.57
C THR A 126 17.16 0.60 5.06
N LEU A 127 17.04 0.86 6.36
CA LEU A 127 15.80 1.32 6.99
C LEU A 127 15.70 2.86 6.93
N ILE A 128 14.60 3.37 6.37
CA ILE A 128 14.20 4.78 6.48
C ILE A 128 12.99 4.89 7.39
N ASP A 129 13.10 5.71 8.42
CA ASP A 129 12.05 5.92 9.41
C ASP A 129 11.13 7.11 9.09
N GLY A 130 9.84 6.87 9.27
CA GLY A 130 8.79 7.86 9.16
C GLY A 130 8.57 8.35 7.73
N ALA A 131 7.70 9.35 7.62
CA ALA A 131 7.52 10.10 6.38
C ALA A 131 8.76 11.01 6.17
N ALA A 132 9.90 10.41 5.86
CA ALA A 132 11.14 11.10 5.54
C ALA A 132 10.93 12.01 4.31
N HIS A 133 11.75 13.05 4.20
CA HIS A 133 11.71 13.92 3.04
C HIS A 133 12.21 13.17 1.79
N TRP A 134 11.59 13.39 0.63
CA TRP A 134 11.92 12.67 -0.62
C TRP A 134 13.42 12.70 -0.99
N LYS A 135 14.12 13.77 -0.61
CA LYS A 135 15.58 13.92 -0.78
C LYS A 135 16.39 12.76 -0.21
N HIS A 136 15.99 12.18 0.92
CA HIS A 136 16.69 11.03 1.51
C HIS A 136 16.57 9.78 0.62
N HIS A 137 15.39 9.57 0.04
CA HIS A 137 15.17 8.46 -0.89
C HIS A 137 15.99 8.64 -2.16
N VAL A 138 15.99 9.84 -2.75
CA VAL A 138 16.76 10.14 -3.97
C VAL A 138 18.25 9.92 -3.76
N GLN A 139 18.82 10.32 -2.62
CA GLN A 139 20.23 10.07 -2.32
C GLN A 139 20.56 8.57 -2.33
N ILE A 140 19.73 7.75 -1.69
CA ILE A 140 19.91 6.29 -1.64
C ILE A 140 19.80 5.70 -3.05
N TYR A 141 18.79 6.08 -3.82
CA TYR A 141 18.63 5.56 -5.19
C TYR A 141 19.78 5.98 -6.12
N ARG A 142 20.34 7.18 -5.97
CA ARG A 142 21.54 7.60 -6.72
C ARG A 142 22.78 6.80 -6.33
N GLU A 143 22.90 6.39 -5.07
CA GLU A 143 23.97 5.50 -4.63
C GLU A 143 23.84 4.11 -5.27
N ILE A 144 22.63 3.56 -5.29
CA ILE A 144 22.33 2.27 -5.94
C ILE A 144 22.62 2.35 -7.45
N GLU A 145 22.19 3.42 -8.12
CA GLU A 145 22.47 3.67 -9.54
C GLU A 145 23.97 3.77 -9.82
N SER A 146 24.71 4.55 -9.02
CA SER A 146 26.17 4.70 -9.14
C SER A 146 26.91 3.37 -8.95
N ARG A 147 26.42 2.52 -8.04
CA ARG A 147 26.95 1.17 -7.84
C ARG A 147 26.62 0.22 -8.99
N GLY A 148 25.50 0.44 -9.69
CA GLY A 148 25.05 -0.37 -10.82
C GLY A 148 24.49 -1.74 -10.43
N SER A 149 24.20 -1.98 -9.15
CA SER A 149 23.64 -3.24 -8.65
C SER A 149 22.80 -3.06 -7.40
N VAL A 150 21.78 -3.92 -7.26
CA VAL A 150 20.95 -4.01 -6.05
C VAL A 150 21.51 -5.10 -5.13
N ASN A 151 21.74 -4.79 -3.85
CA ASN A 151 22.38 -5.67 -2.87
C ASN A 151 21.44 -6.73 -2.28
N GLY A 152 20.12 -6.53 -2.37
CA GLY A 152 19.14 -7.40 -1.76
C GLY A 152 17.73 -7.16 -2.28
N GLY A 153 16.80 -8.05 -1.92
CA GLY A 153 15.42 -8.02 -2.37
C GLY A 153 14.41 -7.55 -1.32
N PRO A 154 13.12 -7.50 -1.68
CA PRO A 154 12.06 -7.25 -0.71
C PRO A 154 11.95 -8.41 0.29
N ILE A 155 11.84 -8.07 1.57
CA ILE A 155 11.88 -9.06 2.66
C ILE A 155 10.51 -9.62 3.04
N PHE A 156 9.42 -9.05 2.53
CA PHE A 156 8.05 -9.46 2.85
C PHE A 156 7.35 -10.21 1.71
N GLY A 157 7.94 -10.27 0.50
CA GLY A 157 7.29 -10.82 -0.70
C GLY A 157 6.77 -12.24 -0.49
N GLU A 158 7.65 -13.15 -0.05
CA GLU A 158 7.30 -14.54 0.25
C GLU A 158 6.27 -14.66 1.39
N MET A 159 6.44 -13.89 2.47
CA MET A 159 5.50 -13.91 3.61
C MET A 159 4.10 -13.45 3.22
N LEU A 160 4.05 -12.49 2.30
CA LEU A 160 2.81 -11.98 1.72
C LEU A 160 2.32 -12.83 0.55
N GLY A 161 2.99 -13.92 0.19
CA GLY A 161 2.61 -14.80 -0.91
C GLY A 161 2.53 -14.09 -2.26
N VAL A 162 3.37 -13.08 -2.49
CA VAL A 162 3.47 -12.36 -3.77
C VAL A 162 4.54 -13.03 -4.61
N ASP A 163 4.17 -13.49 -5.81
CA ASP A 163 5.09 -14.18 -6.71
C ASP A 163 6.27 -13.30 -7.13
N ALA A 164 7.43 -13.92 -7.33
CA ALA A 164 8.66 -13.23 -7.73
C ALA A 164 8.49 -12.44 -9.03
N GLU A 165 7.71 -12.97 -9.98
CA GLU A 165 7.40 -12.29 -11.25
C GLU A 165 6.59 -11.00 -11.02
N ILE A 166 5.63 -11.02 -10.08
CA ILE A 166 4.85 -9.83 -9.72
C ILE A 166 5.75 -8.78 -9.05
N ILE A 167 6.68 -9.22 -8.21
CA ILE A 167 7.67 -8.36 -7.55
C ILE A 167 8.61 -7.73 -8.59
N GLU A 168 9.12 -8.52 -9.52
CA GLU A 168 10.04 -8.07 -10.57
C GLU A 168 9.37 -7.07 -11.52
N ARG A 169 8.11 -7.30 -11.87
CA ARG A 169 7.31 -6.34 -12.64
C ARG A 169 7.11 -5.01 -11.89
N GLY A 170 7.06 -5.04 -10.56
CA GLY A 170 6.85 -3.86 -9.73
C GLY A 170 5.44 -3.28 -9.84
N SER A 171 5.26 -2.09 -9.26
CA SER A 171 3.99 -1.33 -9.29
C SER A 171 3.93 -0.24 -10.34
N HIS A 172 5.07 0.16 -10.89
CA HIS A 172 5.16 1.16 -11.94
C HIS A 172 5.16 0.45 -13.30
N GLU A 173 4.06 0.57 -14.04
CA GLU A 173 4.09 0.34 -15.48
C GLU A 173 4.87 1.49 -16.13
N GLU A 174 5.77 1.18 -17.08
CA GLU A 174 6.41 2.24 -17.86
C GLU A 174 5.33 3.16 -18.43
N PRO A 175 5.47 4.50 -18.32
CA PRO A 175 4.51 5.40 -18.92
C PRO A 175 4.46 5.08 -20.42
N ASN A 176 3.29 4.58 -20.85
CA ASN A 176 3.00 4.37 -22.25
C ASN A 176 3.37 5.68 -22.99
N GLU A 177 4.31 5.62 -23.95
CA GLU A 177 4.84 6.79 -24.69
C GLU A 177 3.76 7.63 -25.41
N MET A 178 2.49 7.21 -25.34
CA MET A 178 1.33 7.85 -25.94
C MET A 178 0.92 9.18 -25.27
N TYR A 179 1.50 9.55 -24.12
CA TYR A 179 1.18 10.81 -23.41
C TYR A 179 2.41 11.61 -22.95
N ALA A 180 3.52 11.57 -23.70
CA ALA A 180 4.65 12.50 -23.54
C ALA A 180 4.59 13.66 -24.54
#